data_AF-A0A7V9CDE2-F1
#
_entry.id   AF-A0A7V9CDE2-F1
#
_cell.length_a   1.000
_cell.length_b   1.000
_cell.length_c   1.000
_cell.angle_alpha   90.00
_cell.angle_beta   90.00
_cell.angle_gamma   90.00
#
_symmetry.space_group_name_H-M   'P 1'
#
loop_
_entity.id
_entity.type
_entity.pdbx_description
1 polymer ?
#
loop_
_entity_poly.entity_id
_entity_poly.type
_entity_poly.pdbx_seq_one_letter_code
_entity_poly.pdbx_strand_id
1 'polypeptide(L)' 'MIAKIKGNSFWLWFLIAFSIPFFGTVLAIVYRSERGGLKRVCPECNNAVSLHDQVCNRCGADLDYPDEVYAARS' A
#
# COMPACT_ATOMS: atom_id res chain seq x y z
N MET A 1 -46.91 14.76 23.13
CA MET A 1 -45.54 15.01 23.64
C MET A 1 -44.56 14.34 22.69
N ILE A 2 -44.17 15.02 21.61
CA ILE A 2 -43.08 14.52 20.76
C ILE A 2 -41.80 14.96 21.44
N ALA A 3 -41.16 14.01 22.12
CA ALA A 3 -39.85 14.19 22.70
C ALA A 3 -38.90 14.65 21.60
N LYS A 4 -38.31 15.82 21.82
CA LYS A 4 -37.25 16.43 21.03
C LYS A 4 -36.07 15.45 21.04
N ILE A 5 -36.05 14.49 20.12
CA ILE A 5 -34.87 13.65 19.85
C ILE A 5 -33.78 14.63 19.48
N LYS A 6 -32.93 14.93 20.46
CA LYS A 6 -31.89 15.95 20.36
C LYS A 6 -30.95 15.43 19.30
N GLY A 7 -31.02 16.09 18.16
CA GLY A 7 -30.54 15.61 16.89
C GLY A 7 -29.13 15.08 17.00
N ASN A 8 -28.94 13.93 16.36
CA ASN A 8 -27.71 13.52 15.72
C ASN A 8 -26.85 14.75 15.39
N SER A 9 -25.89 15.10 16.26
CA SER A 9 -25.17 16.36 16.17
C SER A 9 -24.55 16.44 14.78
N PHE A 10 -25.07 17.32 13.91
CA PHE A 10 -24.64 17.44 12.52
C PHE A 10 -23.11 17.58 12.44
N TRP A 11 -22.55 18.38 13.35
CA TRP A 11 -21.11 18.56 13.52
C TRP A 11 -20.38 17.31 14.01
N LEU A 12 -20.96 16.52 14.90
CA LEU A 12 -20.37 15.26 15.37
C LEU A 12 -20.27 14.25 14.22
N TRP A 13 -21.34 14.11 13.44
CA TRP A 13 -21.34 13.21 12.29
C TRP A 13 -20.42 13.68 11.17
N PHE A 14 -20.33 15.00 10.95
CA PHE A 14 -19.35 15.57 10.02
C PHE A 14 -17.91 15.28 10.46
N LEU A 15 -17.60 15.49 11.76
CA LEU A 15 -16.28 15.20 12.31
C LEU A 15 -15.94 13.71 12.20
N ILE A 16 -16.88 12.81 12.51
CA ILE A 16 -16.66 11.36 12.38
C ILE A 16 -16.42 10.99 10.91
N ALA A 17 -17.28 11.44 10.00
CA ALA A 17 -17.18 11.15 8.57
C ALA A 17 -15.92 11.75 7.93
N PHE A 18 -15.42 12.88 8.42
CA PHE A 18 -14.19 13.52 7.94
C PHE A 18 -12.93 12.88 8.54
N SER A 19 -12.98 12.50 9.82
CA SER A 19 -11.84 11.93 10.53
C SER A 19 -11.49 10.54 10.01
N ILE A 20 -12.49 9.68 9.77
CA ILE A 20 -12.28 8.29 9.31
C ILE A 20 -11.43 8.21 8.02
N PRO A 21 -11.74 8.90 6.91
CA PRO A 21 -10.95 8.83 5.69
C PRO A 21 -9.55 9.44 5.87
N PHE A 22 -9.42 10.47 6.72
CA PHE A 22 -8.12 11.07 7.01
C PHE A 22 -7.20 10.09 7.74
N PHE A 23 -7.67 9.54 8.87
CA PHE A 23 -6.91 8.54 9.63
C PHE A 23 -6.66 7.26 8.82
N GLY A 24 -7.65 6.79 8.05
CA GLY A 24 -7.50 5.65 7.16
C GLY A 24 -6.42 5.86 6.08
N THR A 25 -6.37 7.05 5.48
CA THR A 25 -5.35 7.40 4.48
C THR A 25 -3.96 7.46 5.11
N VAL A 26 -3.84 8.11 6.28
CA VAL A 26 -2.55 8.17 7.00
C VAL A 26 -2.07 6.78 7.37
N LEU A 27 -2.94 5.91 7.91
CA LEU A 27 -2.59 4.53 8.23
C LEU A 27 -2.17 3.74 6.99
N ALA A 28 -2.90 3.88 5.88
CA ALA A 28 -2.59 3.19 4.63
C ALA A 28 -1.22 3.60 4.08
N ILE A 29 -0.86 4.88 4.18
CA ILE A 29 0.45 5.39 3.74
C ILE A 29 1.56 4.82 4.62
N VAL A 30 1.43 4.90 5.95
CA VAL A 30 2.45 4.38 6.88
C VAL A 30 2.62 2.87 6.71
N TYR A 31 1.52 2.12 6.66
CA TYR A 31 1.57 0.66 6.51
C TYR A 31 2.10 0.21 5.14
N ARG A 32 1.89 1.01 4.09
CA ARG A 32 2.47 0.74 2.76
C ARG A 32 3.99 0.87 2.79
N SER A 33 4.54 1.76 3.62
CA SER A 33 5.99 1.97 3.73
C SER A 33 6.71 0.76 4.31
N GLU A 34 6.08 0.01 5.22
CA GLU A 34 6.70 -1.16 5.85
C GLU A 34 6.71 -2.41 4.94
N ARG A 35 5.93 -2.40 3.85
CA ARG A 35 6.00 -3.43 2.81
C ARG A 35 7.18 -3.20 1.88
N GLY A 36 8.40 -3.12 2.43
CA GLY A 36 9.65 -3.18 1.69
C GLY A 36 9.68 -4.47 0.87
N GLY A 37 9.26 -4.38 -0.38
CA GLY A 37 9.07 -5.55 -1.24
C GLY A 37 10.39 -6.27 -1.47
N LEU A 38 10.32 -7.60 -1.51
CA LEU A 38 11.43 -8.44 -1.91
C LEU A 38 11.88 -8.07 -3.34
N LYS A 39 13.18 -7.94 -3.54
CA LYS A 39 13.82 -7.61 -4.81
C LYS A 39 14.60 -8.81 -5.33
N ARG A 40 14.71 -8.89 -6.65
CA ARG A 40 15.50 -9.89 -7.36
C ARG A 40 16.32 -9.22 -8.46
N VAL A 41 17.36 -9.90 -8.92
CA VAL A 41 18.18 -9.45 -10.05
C VAL A 41 17.74 -10.19 -11.30
N CYS A 42 17.50 -9.45 -12.40
CA CYS A 42 17.18 -10.04 -13.69
C CYS A 42 18.42 -10.77 -14.26
N PRO A 43 18.31 -12.04 -14.68
CA PRO A 43 19.45 -12.82 -15.18
C PRO A 43 20.01 -12.30 -16.52
N GLU A 44 19.19 -11.66 -17.35
CA GLU A 44 19.59 -11.17 -18.67
C GLU A 44 20.31 -9.81 -18.60
N CYS A 45 19.77 -8.87 -17.82
CA CYS A 45 20.23 -7.47 -17.83
C CYS A 45 20.76 -6.95 -16.49
N ASN A 46 20.80 -7.80 -15.46
CA ASN A 46 21.23 -7.48 -14.09
C ASN A 46 20.47 -6.32 -13.44
N ASN A 47 19.25 -6.02 -13.89
CA ASN A 47 18.41 -4.99 -13.29
C ASN A 47 17.78 -5.50 -11.98
N ALA A 48 17.70 -4.64 -10.96
CA ALA A 48 16.98 -4.95 -9.73
C ALA A 48 15.47 -4.73 -9.95
N VAL A 49 14.70 -5.82 -9.92
CA VAL A 49 13.26 -5.84 -10.20
C VAL A 49 12.50 -6.33 -8.96
N SER A 50 11.21 -5.98 -8.86
CA SER A 50 10.36 -6.52 -7.80
C SER A 50 10.18 -8.03 -7.97
N LEU A 51 10.11 -8.79 -6.87
CA LEU A 51 9.83 -10.24 -6.93
C LEU A 51 8.45 -10.53 -7.55
N HIS A 52 7.49 -9.62 -7.39
CA HIS A 52 6.14 -9.77 -7.92
C HIS A 52 6.00 -9.52 -9.42
N ASP A 53 6.99 -8.86 -10.05
CA ASP A 53 6.91 -8.55 -11.48
C ASP A 53 7.18 -9.82 -12.30
N GLN A 54 6.26 -10.21 -13.19
CA GLN A 54 6.44 -11.38 -14.06
C GLN A 54 7.46 -11.13 -15.17
N VAL A 55 7.65 -9.87 -15.57
CA VAL A 55 8.51 -9.47 -16.68
C VAL A 55 9.42 -8.35 -16.23
N CYS A 56 10.67 -8.34 -16.71
CA CYS A 56 11.59 -7.26 -16.42
C CYS A 56 11.12 -5.95 -17.06
N ASN A 57 10.92 -4.91 -16.23
CA ASN A 57 10.54 -3.56 -16.68
C ASN A 57 11.62 -2.83 -17.52
N ARG A 58 12.79 -3.44 -17.72
CA ARG A 58 13.91 -2.87 -18.49
C ARG A 58 14.17 -3.59 -19.80
N CYS A 59 14.40 -4.91 -19.77
CA CYS A 59 14.73 -5.69 -20.97
C CYS A 59 13.53 -6.45 -21.56
N GLY A 60 12.40 -6.56 -20.85
CA GLY A 60 11.24 -7.31 -21.32
C GLY A 60 11.37 -8.83 -21.23
N ALA A 61 12.43 -9.36 -20.59
CA ALA A 61 12.57 -10.79 -20.36
C ALA A 61 11.51 -11.28 -19.36
N ASP A 62 10.89 -12.42 -19.66
CA ASP A 62 10.09 -13.17 -18.68
C ASP A 62 11.00 -13.63 -17.54
N LEU A 63 10.52 -13.47 -16.31
CA LEU A 63 11.30 -13.70 -15.12
C LEU A 63 10.70 -14.84 -14.30
N ASP A 64 11.24 -16.05 -14.47
CA ASP A 64 10.90 -17.23 -13.66
C ASP A 64 11.15 -17.03 -12.16
N TYR A 65 10.55 -17.86 -11.31
CA TYR A 65 10.71 -17.75 -9.86
C TYR A 65 12.19 -17.88 -9.47
N PRO A 66 12.80 -16.88 -8.80
CA PRO A 66 14.23 -16.85 -8.56
C PRO A 66 14.61 -17.72 -7.35
N ASP A 67 15.81 -18.31 -7.40
CA ASP A 67 16.40 -19.01 -6.25
C ASP A 67 16.91 -18.03 -5.18
N GLU A 68 17.31 -16.82 -5.60
CA GLU A 68 17.87 -15.78 -4.73
C GLU A 68 16.98 -14.54 -4.65
N VAL A 69 16.65 -14.14 -3.43
CA VAL A 69 15.78 -13.00 -3.13
C VAL A 69 16.43 -12.10 -2.08
N TYR A 70 16.48 -10.80 -2.35
CA TYR A 70 17.05 -9.80 -1.46
C TYR A 70 15.94 -8.99 -0.79
N ALA A 71 16.05 -8.75 0.52
CA ALA A 71 15.18 -7.82 1.21
C ALA A 71 15.53 -6.39 0.82
N ALA A 72 14.56 -5.60 0.37
CA ALA A 72 14.74 -4.16 0.22
C ALA A 72 14.88 -3.56 1.63
N ARG A 73 16.12 -3.40 2.09
CA ARG A 73 16.41 -2.70 3.35
C ARG A 73 16.02 -1.24 3.19
N SER A 74 15.11 -0.77 4.05
CA SER A 74 14.66 0.62 4.18
C SER A 74 15.82 1.55 4.54
#